data_AF-A0A9R1RV31-F1
#
_entry.id   AF-A0A9R1RV31-F1
#
_cell.length_a   1.000
_cell.length_b   1.000
_cell.length_c   1.000
_cell.angle_alpha   90.00
_cell.angle_beta   90.00
_cell.angle_gamma   90.00
#
_symmetry.space_group_name_H-M   'P 1'
#
loop_
_entity.id
_entity.type
_entity.pdbx_description
1 polymer ?
#
loop_
_entity_poly.entity_id
_entity_poly.type
_entity_poly.pdbx_seq_one_letter_code
_entity_poly.pdbx_strand_id
1 'polypeptide(L)'
;MQAGGPHFDVAFGRRDALAPASQDLVDTLPAPSFDVPTLISSFGNRSLDVADLVALSGAHTFGIAHCPSFSDRFTPNIDFNPLIDPLFARRLRAKCAKDVPQGTANQTLDVRTPDVFDNKYYLDLIVRQGLFKSDQGLIDHPDTTLLAARFALIQSSFFSQFAKSMVKMSNMDLLTGTQGEIRQNCAVPNRRAEGIETANDEGHTATM
;
A
#
# COMPACT_ATOMS: atom_id res chain seq x y z
N MET A 1 -4.68 -10.15 -19.22
CA MET A 1 -5.53 -8.96 -19.37
C MET A 1 -5.09 -7.93 -18.34
N GLN A 2 -5.01 -6.65 -18.70
CA GLN A 2 -4.79 -5.56 -17.74
C GLN A 2 -6.10 -5.28 -17.00
N ALA A 3 -6.03 -4.89 -15.72
CA ALA A 3 -7.20 -4.70 -14.85
C ALA A 3 -8.07 -3.46 -15.19
N GLY A 4 -7.71 -2.66 -16.20
CA GLY A 4 -8.50 -1.49 -16.64
C GLY A 4 -8.09 -0.13 -16.03
N GLY A 5 -7.01 -0.09 -15.26
CA GLY A 5 -6.51 1.12 -14.61
C GLY A 5 -5.78 2.10 -15.54
N PRO A 6 -5.33 3.26 -15.00
CA PRO A 6 -4.64 4.28 -15.78
C PRO A 6 -3.26 3.84 -16.25
N HIS A 7 -2.82 4.40 -17.38
CA HIS A 7 -1.43 4.34 -17.83
C HIS A 7 -0.61 5.45 -17.16
N PHE A 8 0.63 5.15 -16.80
CA PHE A 8 1.64 6.12 -16.39
C PHE A 8 3.03 5.57 -16.63
N ASP A 9 3.97 6.45 -16.98
CA ASP A 9 5.33 6.05 -17.27
C ASP A 9 6.12 5.88 -15.97
N VAL A 10 6.78 4.73 -15.84
CA VAL A 10 7.62 4.42 -14.67
C VAL A 10 9.08 4.62 -15.06
N ALA A 11 9.80 5.45 -14.29
CA ALA A 11 11.24 5.62 -14.48
C ALA A 11 11.99 4.30 -14.21
N PHE A 12 13.02 4.02 -15.00
CA PHE A 12 13.90 2.86 -14.85
C PHE A 12 15.20 3.25 -14.13
N GLY A 13 16.04 2.26 -13.78
CA GLY A 13 17.36 2.48 -13.21
C GLY A 13 17.49 2.26 -11.70
N ARG A 14 16.42 1.81 -11.04
CA ARG A 14 16.50 1.30 -9.66
C ARG A 14 17.39 0.08 -9.60
N ARG A 15 18.10 -0.06 -8.47
CA ARG A 15 18.94 -1.21 -8.14
C ARG A 15 18.46 -1.89 -6.87
N ASP A 16 18.79 -3.16 -6.73
CA ASP A 16 18.36 -3.99 -5.62
C ASP A 16 19.21 -3.75 -4.37
N ALA A 17 18.54 -3.74 -3.21
CA ALA A 17 19.23 -3.65 -1.92
C ALA A 17 20.10 -4.87 -1.64
N LEU A 18 21.14 -4.70 -0.82
CA LEU A 18 22.08 -5.78 -0.48
C LEU A 18 21.64 -6.60 0.74
N ALA A 19 20.58 -6.17 1.40
CA ALA A 19 19.96 -6.82 2.55
C ALA A 19 18.45 -6.49 2.56
N PRO A 20 17.62 -7.31 3.23
CA PRO A 20 16.23 -6.97 3.52
C PRO A 20 16.12 -5.70 4.38
N ALA A 21 14.92 -5.11 4.41
CA ALA A 21 14.58 -4.05 5.35
C ALA A 21 14.74 -4.53 6.81
N SER A 22 15.11 -3.63 7.71
CA SER A 22 15.06 -3.90 9.15
C SER A 22 13.62 -4.10 9.63
N GLN A 23 13.44 -4.82 10.73
CA GLN A 23 12.12 -5.00 11.33
C GLN A 23 11.48 -3.65 11.69
N ASP A 24 12.25 -2.73 12.27
CA ASP A 24 11.78 -1.38 12.60
C ASP A 24 11.19 -0.65 11.39
N LEU A 25 11.78 -0.84 10.19
CA LEU A 25 11.27 -0.24 8.96
C LEU A 25 9.99 -0.94 8.50
N VAL A 26 9.92 -2.26 8.60
CA VAL A 26 8.70 -3.03 8.28
C VAL A 26 7.55 -2.62 9.19
N ASP A 27 7.81 -2.36 10.47
CA ASP A 27 6.80 -1.97 11.46
C ASP A 27 6.28 -0.53 11.25
N THR A 28 6.89 0.24 10.35
CA THR A 28 6.36 1.55 9.92
C THR A 28 5.23 1.46 8.89
N LEU A 29 4.98 0.26 8.32
CA LEU A 29 3.96 0.07 7.29
C LEU A 29 2.56 0.37 7.85
N PRO A 30 1.71 1.11 7.12
CA PRO A 30 0.35 1.41 7.55
C PRO A 30 -0.48 0.14 7.80
N ALA A 31 -1.09 0.03 8.98
CA ALA A 31 -2.01 -1.07 9.29
C ALA A 31 -3.45 -0.76 8.82
N PRO A 32 -4.28 -1.77 8.50
CA PRO A 32 -5.67 -1.56 8.10
C PRO A 32 -6.56 -0.97 9.21
N SER A 33 -6.10 -1.02 10.46
CA SER A 33 -6.79 -0.49 11.64
C SER A 33 -6.40 0.96 12.00
N PHE A 34 -5.49 1.58 11.25
CA PHE A 34 -5.09 2.96 11.48
C PHE A 34 -6.24 3.94 11.19
N ASP A 35 -6.31 5.01 11.98
CA ASP A 35 -7.20 6.13 11.68
C ASP A 35 -6.56 7.09 10.66
N VAL A 36 -7.37 7.99 10.10
CA VAL A 36 -6.92 8.90 9.04
C VAL A 36 -5.78 9.82 9.49
N PRO A 37 -5.77 10.42 10.69
CA PRO A 37 -4.62 11.22 11.15
C PRO A 37 -3.31 10.41 11.19
N THR A 38 -3.36 9.15 11.62
CA THR A 38 -2.20 8.26 11.62
C THR A 38 -1.76 7.94 10.20
N LEU A 39 -2.70 7.70 9.27
CA LEU A 39 -2.40 7.46 7.86
C LEU A 39 -1.76 8.69 7.18
N ILE A 40 -2.31 9.89 7.41
CA ILE A 40 -1.74 11.15 6.90
C ILE A 40 -0.30 11.31 7.39
N SER A 41 -0.05 11.05 8.68
CA SER A 41 1.31 11.13 9.25
C SER A 41 2.25 10.08 8.65
N SER A 42 1.79 8.84 8.50
CA SER A 42 2.57 7.74 7.91
C SER A 42 2.96 8.02 6.46
N PHE A 43 2.02 8.51 5.65
CA PHE A 43 2.30 8.91 4.26
C PHE A 43 3.19 10.16 4.20
N GLY A 44 2.94 11.14 5.06
CA GLY A 44 3.73 12.37 5.17
C GLY A 44 5.21 12.11 5.48
N ASN A 45 5.49 11.14 6.36
CA ASN A 45 6.86 10.70 6.67
C ASN A 45 7.59 10.09 5.46
N ARG A 46 6.85 9.71 4.40
CA ARG A 46 7.37 9.19 3.13
C ARG A 46 7.28 10.25 2.02
N SER A 47 7.08 11.52 2.39
CA SER A 47 6.87 12.64 1.47
C SER A 47 5.62 12.51 0.58
N LEU A 48 4.63 11.70 0.97
CA LEU A 48 3.34 11.55 0.29
C LEU A 48 2.28 12.41 1.01
N ASP A 49 1.50 13.17 0.26
CA ASP A 49 0.49 14.08 0.83
C ASP A 49 -0.89 13.41 0.95
N VAL A 50 -1.89 14.20 1.38
CA VAL A 50 -3.28 13.72 1.53
C VAL A 50 -3.88 13.24 0.21
N ALA A 51 -3.54 13.87 -0.92
CA ALA A 51 -4.03 13.43 -2.22
C ALA A 51 -3.39 12.09 -2.63
N ASP A 52 -2.12 11.89 -2.29
CA ASP A 52 -1.44 10.61 -2.47
C ASP A 52 -2.07 9.51 -1.61
N LEU A 53 -2.35 9.79 -0.33
CA LEU A 53 -3.04 8.85 0.56
C LEU A 53 -4.36 8.39 -0.05
N VAL A 54 -5.26 9.33 -0.35
CA VAL A 54 -6.62 9.00 -0.83
C VAL A 54 -6.56 8.28 -2.17
N ALA A 55 -5.65 8.66 -3.08
CA ALA A 55 -5.52 8.01 -4.38
C ALA A 55 -4.91 6.61 -4.27
N LEU A 56 -3.79 6.44 -3.56
CA LEU A 56 -3.13 5.15 -3.44
C LEU A 56 -3.97 4.12 -2.68
N SER A 57 -4.80 4.55 -1.72
CA SER A 57 -5.82 3.68 -1.11
C SER A 57 -6.83 3.12 -2.12
N GLY A 58 -7.06 3.84 -3.23
CA GLY A 58 -7.88 3.35 -4.35
C GLY A 58 -7.35 2.09 -5.03
N ALA A 59 -6.12 1.67 -4.76
CA ALA A 59 -5.63 0.35 -5.16
C ALA A 59 -6.45 -0.81 -4.56
N HIS A 60 -7.19 -0.57 -3.47
CA HIS A 60 -8.12 -1.54 -2.88
C HIS A 60 -9.40 -1.75 -3.71
N THR A 61 -9.51 -1.18 -4.91
CA THR A 61 -10.57 -1.46 -5.89
C THR A 61 -10.56 -2.90 -6.43
N PHE A 62 -9.49 -3.67 -6.17
CA PHE A 62 -9.37 -5.07 -6.56
C PHE A 62 -8.53 -5.85 -5.55
N GLY A 63 -8.63 -7.18 -5.57
CA GLY A 63 -7.88 -8.05 -4.67
C GLY A 63 -8.65 -8.48 -3.42
N ILE A 64 -7.94 -9.06 -2.45
CA ILE A 64 -8.54 -9.69 -1.27
C ILE A 64 -7.84 -9.27 0.04
N ALA A 65 -8.57 -9.39 1.14
CA ALA A 65 -8.06 -9.32 2.50
C ALA A 65 -8.44 -10.57 3.29
N HIS A 66 -7.66 -10.93 4.29
CA HIS A 66 -7.97 -12.04 5.19
C HIS A 66 -8.69 -11.51 6.44
N CYS A 67 -9.55 -12.35 7.02
CA CYS A 67 -10.39 -11.96 8.17
C CYS A 67 -9.67 -11.25 9.32
N PRO A 68 -8.43 -11.62 9.72
CA PRO A 68 -7.71 -10.89 10.77
C PRO A 68 -7.45 -9.41 10.47
N SER A 69 -7.43 -9.01 9.19
CA SER A 69 -7.15 -7.63 8.77
C SER A 69 -8.34 -6.68 8.92
N PHE A 70 -9.57 -7.18 9.13
CA PHE A 70 -10.77 -6.36 9.17
C PHE A 70 -11.81 -6.81 10.21
N SER A 71 -11.48 -7.76 11.09
CA SER A 71 -12.42 -8.30 12.08
C SER A 71 -12.84 -7.27 13.13
N ASP A 72 -12.01 -6.25 13.36
CA ASP A 72 -12.30 -5.13 14.25
C ASP A 72 -13.56 -4.36 13.82
N ARG A 73 -13.82 -4.28 12.51
CA ARG A 73 -14.93 -3.50 11.91
C ARG A 73 -16.32 -3.91 12.35
N PHE A 74 -16.51 -5.15 12.76
CA PHE A 74 -17.80 -5.70 13.15
C PHE A 74 -17.78 -6.33 14.54
N THR A 75 -16.73 -6.08 15.33
CA THR A 75 -16.62 -6.54 16.70
C THR A 75 -17.32 -5.54 17.64
N PRO A 76 -18.30 -5.95 18.47
CA PRO A 76 -19.20 -5.04 19.20
C PRO A 76 -18.59 -4.03 20.20
N ASN A 77 -17.27 -4.03 20.44
CA ASN A 77 -16.64 -3.29 21.55
C ASN A 77 -15.43 -2.44 21.11
N ILE A 78 -15.38 -2.01 19.85
CA ILE A 78 -14.33 -1.11 19.36
C ILE A 78 -15.02 0.21 18.96
N ASP A 79 -15.25 1.07 19.95
CA ASP A 79 -16.04 2.32 19.85
C ASP A 79 -15.48 3.38 18.88
N PHE A 80 -14.28 3.14 18.32
CA PHE A 80 -13.58 4.08 17.43
C PHE A 80 -13.63 3.66 15.95
N ASN A 81 -14.49 2.70 15.60
CA ASN A 81 -14.63 2.26 14.22
C ASN A 81 -15.59 3.15 13.43
N PRO A 82 -15.25 3.53 12.17
CA PRO A 82 -16.18 4.17 11.25
C PRO A 82 -17.46 3.37 11.05
N LEU A 83 -18.56 4.05 10.74
CA LEU A 83 -19.85 3.42 10.48
C LEU A 83 -19.75 2.37 9.37
N ILE A 84 -20.39 1.23 9.59
CA ILE A 84 -20.47 0.11 8.65
C ILE A 84 -21.93 -0.22 8.34
N ASP A 85 -22.23 -0.53 7.07
CA ASP A 85 -23.55 -1.03 6.66
C ASP A 85 -23.90 -2.30 7.47
N PRO A 86 -25.05 -2.34 8.18
CA PRO A 86 -25.41 -3.47 9.03
C PRO A 86 -25.51 -4.81 8.30
N LEU A 87 -25.95 -4.79 7.03
CA LEU A 87 -26.04 -6.01 6.21
C LEU A 87 -24.65 -6.51 5.83
N PHE A 88 -23.77 -5.61 5.42
CA PHE A 88 -22.37 -5.91 5.13
C PHE A 88 -21.65 -6.44 6.37
N ALA A 89 -21.75 -5.78 7.52
CA ALA A 89 -21.18 -6.24 8.79
C ALA A 89 -21.63 -7.65 9.16
N ARG A 90 -22.93 -7.96 8.98
CA ARG A 90 -23.46 -9.31 9.23
C ARG A 90 -22.86 -10.35 8.28
N ARG A 91 -22.68 -10.02 7.00
CA ARG A 91 -22.03 -10.91 6.02
C ARG A 91 -20.56 -11.16 6.38
N LEU A 92 -19.81 -10.11 6.71
CA LEU A 92 -18.41 -10.24 7.12
C LEU A 92 -18.27 -11.11 8.38
N ARG A 93 -19.12 -10.88 9.39
CA ARG A 93 -19.15 -11.70 10.62
C ARG A 93 -19.42 -13.17 10.31
N ALA A 94 -20.42 -13.46 9.48
CA ALA A 94 -20.74 -14.83 9.08
C ALA A 94 -19.62 -15.49 8.27
N LYS A 95 -18.89 -14.72 7.46
CA LYS A 95 -17.72 -15.20 6.71
C LYS A 95 -16.57 -15.54 7.65
N CYS A 96 -16.20 -14.61 8.53
CA CYS A 96 -15.06 -14.78 9.44
C CYS A 96 -15.33 -15.75 10.59
N ALA A 97 -16.59 -16.07 10.92
CA ALA A 97 -16.92 -17.18 11.80
C ALA A 97 -16.46 -18.55 11.27
N LYS A 98 -16.16 -18.65 9.97
CA LYS A 98 -15.65 -19.87 9.31
C LYS A 98 -14.12 -19.85 9.12
N ASP A 99 -13.42 -18.87 9.66
CA ASP A 99 -11.97 -18.70 9.52
C ASP A 99 -11.20 -19.69 10.41
N VAL A 100 -11.28 -20.98 10.09
CA VAL A 100 -10.67 -22.08 10.84
C VAL A 100 -9.93 -23.03 9.89
N PRO A 101 -8.58 -23.11 9.93
CA PRO A 101 -7.69 -22.34 10.81
C PRO A 101 -7.68 -20.83 10.48
N GLN A 102 -7.31 -20.00 11.46
CA GLN A 102 -7.29 -18.55 11.32
C GLN A 102 -6.45 -18.09 10.12
N GLY A 103 -6.92 -17.10 9.38
CA GLY A 103 -6.23 -16.54 8.22
C GLY A 103 -6.45 -17.34 6.92
N THR A 104 -7.43 -18.23 6.86
CA THR A 104 -7.79 -18.98 5.64
C THR A 104 -8.99 -18.40 4.91
N ALA A 105 -9.91 -17.77 5.64
CA ALA A 105 -11.04 -17.07 5.05
C ALA A 105 -10.64 -15.66 4.62
N ASN A 106 -11.02 -15.31 3.38
CA ASN A 106 -10.74 -14.02 2.77
C ASN A 106 -12.01 -13.33 2.28
N GLN A 107 -11.91 -12.05 1.92
CA GLN A 107 -12.98 -11.21 1.37
C GLN A 107 -12.40 -10.31 0.29
N THR A 108 -13.13 -10.08 -0.81
CA THR A 108 -12.71 -9.10 -1.82
C THR A 108 -12.74 -7.70 -1.22
N LEU A 109 -11.74 -6.89 -1.57
CA LEU A 109 -11.61 -5.51 -1.09
C LEU A 109 -12.74 -4.62 -1.64
N ASP A 110 -13.03 -4.76 -2.93
CA ASP A 110 -14.18 -4.17 -3.61
C ASP A 110 -15.29 -5.22 -3.76
N VAL A 111 -16.52 -4.85 -3.38
CA VAL A 111 -17.68 -5.78 -3.42
C VAL A 111 -18.52 -5.65 -4.69
N ARG A 112 -18.20 -4.69 -5.56
CA ARG A 112 -18.91 -4.39 -6.80
C ARG A 112 -18.16 -4.91 -8.02
N THR A 113 -16.85 -4.70 -8.08
CA THR A 113 -16.00 -4.99 -9.24
C THR A 113 -14.64 -5.55 -8.80
N PRO A 114 -14.62 -6.73 -8.14
CA PRO A 114 -13.45 -7.24 -7.42
C PRO A 114 -12.17 -7.48 -8.25
N ASP A 115 -12.30 -7.52 -9.58
CA ASP A 115 -11.22 -7.80 -10.53
C ASP A 115 -10.96 -6.62 -11.50
N VAL A 116 -11.63 -5.48 -11.32
CA VAL A 116 -11.49 -4.30 -12.19
C VAL A 116 -10.88 -3.15 -11.41
N PHE A 117 -9.86 -2.54 -11.98
CA PHE A 117 -9.29 -1.32 -11.45
C PHE A 117 -10.15 -0.12 -11.88
N ASP A 118 -11.09 0.28 -11.02
CA ASP A 118 -11.96 1.42 -11.27
C ASP A 118 -12.26 2.20 -9.98
N ASN A 119 -13.24 3.12 -10.01
CA ASN A 119 -13.58 3.95 -8.86
C ASN A 119 -14.65 3.36 -7.93
N LYS A 120 -15.06 2.09 -8.08
CA LYS A 120 -16.11 1.50 -7.24
C LYS A 120 -15.71 1.34 -5.79
N TYR A 121 -14.41 1.19 -5.50
CA TYR A 121 -13.83 1.37 -4.18
C TYR A 121 -14.40 2.59 -3.43
N TYR A 122 -14.41 3.78 -4.05
CA TYR A 122 -14.90 4.99 -3.40
C TYR A 122 -16.42 5.00 -3.25
N LEU A 123 -17.15 4.37 -4.16
CA LEU A 123 -18.59 4.15 -3.97
C LEU A 123 -18.85 3.20 -2.79
N ASP A 124 -17.99 2.21 -2.54
CA ASP A 124 -18.11 1.30 -1.39
C ASP A 124 -18.02 2.11 -0.10
N LEU A 125 -17.09 3.07 -0.04
CA LEU A 125 -16.96 3.95 1.13
C LEU A 125 -18.24 4.78 1.39
N ILE A 126 -18.82 5.38 0.34
CA ILE A 126 -20.05 6.20 0.45
C ILE A 126 -21.20 5.39 1.03
N VAL A 127 -21.36 4.12 0.62
CA VAL A 127 -22.43 3.25 1.11
C VAL A 127 -22.05 2.46 2.37
N ARG A 128 -20.97 2.86 3.05
CA ARG A 128 -20.50 2.24 4.31
C ARG A 128 -20.05 0.78 4.17
N GLN A 129 -19.53 0.44 2.99
CA GLN A 129 -19.05 -0.89 2.61
C GLN A 129 -17.54 -0.94 2.35
N GLY A 130 -16.76 0.08 2.73
CA GLY A 130 -15.30 -0.05 2.77
C GLY A 130 -14.91 -1.19 3.72
N LEU A 131 -13.88 -1.99 3.40
CA LEU A 131 -13.54 -3.18 4.17
C LEU A 131 -12.67 -2.88 5.39
N PHE A 132 -11.64 -2.05 5.26
CA PHE A 132 -10.78 -1.68 6.38
C PHE A 132 -11.27 -0.45 7.13
N LYS A 133 -10.82 -0.29 8.38
CA LYS A 133 -11.03 0.96 9.14
C LYS A 133 -10.33 2.12 8.43
N SER A 134 -9.11 1.88 7.94
CA SER A 134 -8.34 2.83 7.15
C SER A 134 -9.08 3.29 5.89
N ASP A 135 -9.77 2.37 5.21
CA ASP A 135 -10.59 2.68 4.02
C ASP A 135 -11.81 3.53 4.38
N GLN A 136 -12.63 3.04 5.31
CA GLN A 136 -13.89 3.69 5.65
C GLN A 136 -13.67 5.07 6.28
N GLY A 137 -12.56 5.26 6.97
CA GLY A 137 -12.18 6.56 7.53
C GLY A 137 -12.00 7.67 6.47
N LEU A 138 -11.60 7.33 5.24
CA LEU A 138 -11.32 8.33 4.19
C LEU A 138 -12.54 9.17 3.80
N ILE A 139 -13.75 8.59 3.89
CA ILE A 139 -14.99 9.33 3.57
C ILE A 139 -15.54 10.09 4.78
N ASP A 140 -15.08 9.78 5.99
CA ASP A 140 -15.55 10.39 7.25
C ASP A 140 -14.68 11.54 7.74
N HIS A 141 -13.40 11.58 7.33
CA HIS A 141 -12.46 12.60 7.81
C HIS A 141 -12.51 13.87 6.94
N PRO A 142 -12.53 15.09 7.54
CA PRO A 142 -12.66 16.35 6.79
C PRO A 142 -11.56 16.58 5.75
N ASP A 143 -10.33 16.15 6.02
CA ASP A 143 -9.20 16.36 5.10
C ASP A 143 -9.26 15.48 3.84
N THR A 144 -9.95 14.34 3.89
CA THR A 144 -9.97 13.34 2.82
C THR A 144 -11.34 13.23 2.13
N THR A 145 -12.43 13.54 2.84
CA THR A 145 -13.81 13.27 2.38
C THR A 145 -14.15 13.92 1.04
N LEU A 146 -13.75 15.18 0.82
CA LEU A 146 -14.01 15.90 -0.42
C LEU A 146 -13.35 15.21 -1.63
N LEU A 147 -12.12 14.75 -1.46
CA LEU A 147 -11.37 14.10 -2.52
C LEU A 147 -11.88 12.68 -2.78
N ALA A 148 -12.17 11.91 -1.73
CA ALA A 148 -12.76 10.58 -1.84
C ALA A 148 -14.12 10.63 -2.56
N ALA A 149 -14.99 11.57 -2.19
CA ALA A 149 -16.27 11.80 -2.86
C ALA A 149 -16.09 12.19 -4.33
N ARG A 150 -15.11 13.05 -4.64
CA ARG A 150 -14.78 13.42 -6.02
C ARG A 150 -14.34 12.22 -6.85
N PHE A 151 -13.52 11.34 -6.30
CA PHE A 151 -13.08 10.10 -6.98
C PHE A 151 -14.23 9.14 -7.22
N ALA A 152 -15.18 9.03 -6.28
CA ALA A 152 -16.40 8.26 -6.45
C ALA A 152 -17.27 8.76 -7.61
N LEU A 153 -17.33 10.09 -7.80
CA LEU A 153 -18.13 10.73 -8.86
C LEU A 153 -17.41 10.73 -10.22
N ILE A 154 -16.09 10.91 -10.23
CA ILE A 154 -15.31 11.19 -11.44
C ILE A 154 -14.10 10.26 -11.51
N GLN A 155 -14.25 9.13 -12.19
CA GLN A 155 -13.17 8.14 -12.37
C GLN A 155 -11.91 8.72 -13.02
N SER A 156 -12.04 9.65 -13.96
CA SER A 156 -10.87 10.30 -14.58
C SER A 156 -10.06 11.14 -13.58
N SER A 157 -10.72 11.72 -12.57
CA SER A 157 -10.05 12.44 -11.48
C SER A 157 -9.27 11.48 -10.61
N PHE A 158 -9.84 10.32 -10.27
CA PHE A 158 -9.16 9.25 -9.54
C PHE A 158 -7.94 8.75 -10.33
N PHE A 159 -8.15 8.36 -11.59
CA PHE A 159 -7.10 7.82 -12.45
C PHE A 159 -5.95 8.80 -12.65
N SER A 160 -6.24 10.08 -12.85
CA SER A 160 -5.19 11.10 -12.99
C SER A 160 -4.37 11.28 -11.71
N GLN A 161 -5.01 11.30 -10.54
CA GLN A 161 -4.28 11.40 -9.29
C GLN A 161 -3.51 10.11 -8.99
N PHE A 162 -4.12 8.93 -9.18
CA PHE A 162 -3.48 7.64 -8.96
C PHE A 162 -2.19 7.50 -9.77
N ALA A 163 -2.23 7.86 -11.06
CA ALA A 163 -1.05 7.90 -11.92
C ALA A 163 0.07 8.78 -11.35
N LYS A 164 -0.25 10.01 -10.93
CA LYS A 164 0.73 10.94 -10.34
C LYS A 164 1.32 10.39 -9.03
N SER A 165 0.47 9.86 -8.16
CA SER A 165 0.87 9.32 -6.87
C SER A 165 1.69 8.05 -7.01
N MET A 166 1.39 7.19 -8.00
CA MET A 166 2.22 6.02 -8.32
C MET A 166 3.60 6.42 -8.85
N VAL A 167 3.69 7.43 -9.71
CA VAL A 167 4.99 7.96 -10.16
C VAL A 167 5.79 8.48 -8.96
N LYS A 168 5.17 9.26 -8.09
CA LYS A 168 5.82 9.78 -6.86
C LYS A 168 6.29 8.65 -5.95
N MET A 169 5.42 7.70 -5.64
CA MET A 169 5.73 6.53 -4.80
C MET A 169 6.85 5.69 -5.40
N SER A 170 6.88 5.52 -6.72
CA SER A 170 7.93 4.77 -7.41
C SER A 170 9.31 5.44 -7.32
N ASN A 171 9.40 6.72 -6.97
CA ASN A 171 10.66 7.47 -6.92
C ASN A 171 11.21 7.68 -5.50
N MET A 172 10.68 6.94 -4.51
CA MET A 172 11.14 7.01 -3.11
C MET A 172 12.33 6.07 -2.84
N ASP A 173 13.27 6.52 -2.02
CA ASP A 173 14.41 5.75 -1.46
C ASP A 173 15.17 4.86 -2.46
N LEU A 174 15.51 5.44 -3.61
CA LEU A 174 16.11 4.68 -4.70
C LEU A 174 17.60 4.43 -4.45
N LEU A 175 18.03 3.20 -4.71
CA LEU A 175 19.44 2.89 -4.98
C LEU A 175 19.69 3.08 -6.47
N THR A 176 20.70 3.90 -6.80
CA THR A 176 21.03 4.24 -8.20
C THR A 176 22.55 4.19 -8.43
N GLY A 177 22.97 4.26 -9.70
CA GLY A 177 24.39 4.24 -10.07
C GLY A 177 25.08 2.95 -9.64
N THR A 178 26.04 3.05 -8.72
CA THR A 178 26.79 1.90 -8.18
C THR A 178 26.25 1.40 -6.84
N GLN A 179 25.19 2.01 -6.30
CA GLN A 179 24.56 1.56 -5.06
C GLN A 179 23.77 0.28 -5.28
N GLY A 180 23.91 -0.71 -4.40
CA GLY A 180 23.21 -1.98 -4.55
C GLY A 180 23.66 -2.79 -5.77
N GLU A 181 22.80 -3.70 -6.23
CA GLU A 181 23.12 -4.64 -7.31
C GLU A 181 21.99 -4.82 -8.33
N ILE A 182 22.26 -5.54 -9.41
CA ILE A 182 21.22 -6.11 -10.27
C ILE A 182 21.17 -7.60 -9.93
N ARG A 183 20.15 -8.03 -9.19
CA ARG A 183 20.02 -9.43 -8.79
C ARG A 183 19.68 -10.30 -10.00
N GLN A 184 20.36 -11.44 -10.11
CA GLN A 184 19.98 -12.47 -11.09
C GLN A 184 18.79 -13.30 -10.60
N ASN A 185 18.60 -13.35 -9.28
CA ASN A 185 17.45 -13.97 -8.62
C ASN A 185 16.92 -13.01 -7.56
N CYS A 186 15.67 -12.51 -7.72
CA CYS A 186 15.10 -11.53 -6.81
C CYS A 186 15.04 -12.00 -5.35
N ALA A 187 14.95 -13.30 -5.11
CA ALA A 187 14.78 -13.88 -3.78
C ALA A 187 16.07 -13.90 -2.93
N VAL A 188 17.24 -13.78 -3.55
CA VAL A 188 18.53 -13.86 -2.85
C VAL A 188 19.52 -12.81 -3.37
N PRO A 189 20.34 -12.18 -2.52
CA PRO A 189 21.44 -11.34 -2.98
C PRO A 189 22.42 -12.14 -3.86
N ASN A 190 23.10 -11.48 -4.79
CA ASN A 190 24.16 -12.18 -5.53
C ASN A 190 25.30 -12.57 -4.58
N ARG A 191 26.02 -13.64 -4.91
CA ARG A 191 27.21 -14.02 -4.14
C ARG A 191 28.26 -12.93 -4.30
N ARG A 192 28.66 -12.33 -3.18
CA ARG A 192 29.91 -11.56 -3.13
C ARG A 192 31.05 -12.56 -3.10
N ALA A 193 32.04 -12.40 -3.97
CA ALA A 193 33.29 -13.11 -3.81
C ALA A 193 33.97 -12.56 -2.55
N GLU A 194 33.80 -13.23 -1.41
CA GLU A 194 34.68 -13.02 -0.26
C GLU A 194 36.04 -13.62 -0.64
N GLY A 195 37.03 -12.76 -0.87
CA GLY A 195 38.37 -13.17 -1.28
C GLY A 195 38.85 -12.55 -2.59
N ILE A 196 38.96 -11.23 -2.62
CA ILE A 196 40.18 -10.64 -3.16
C ILE A 196 40.85 -10.00 -1.94
N GLU A 197 41.73 -10.76 -1.29
CA GLU A 197 42.82 -10.15 -0.53
C GLU A 197 43.40 -9.09 -1.45
N THR A 198 43.44 -7.83 -1.00
CA THR A 198 44.26 -6.81 -1.63
C THR A 198 45.68 -7.35 -1.62
N ALA A 199 46.08 -7.96 -2.74
CA ALA A 199 47.47 -8.24 -3.01
C ALA A 199 48.19 -6.92 -2.83
N ASN A 200 49.14 -6.92 -1.90
CA ASN A 200 50.08 -5.86 -1.68
C ASN A 200 50.59 -5.37 -3.05
N ASP A 201 50.32 -4.11 -3.36
CA ASP A 201 51.18 -3.36 -4.26
C ASP A 201 51.64 -2.13 -3.48
N GLU A 202 52.75 -2.33 -2.77
CA GLU A 202 53.64 -1.24 -2.37
C GLU A 202 54.15 -0.58 -3.66
N GLY A 203 53.64 0.60 -3.97
CA GLY A 203 54.10 1.44 -5.08
C GLY A 203 54.35 2.86 -4.61
N HIS A 204 55.61 3.12 -4.22
CA HIS A 204 56.17 4.41 -3.81
C HIS A 204 55.94 5.59 -4.79
N THR A 205 56.13 6.78 -4.22
CA THR A 205 56.51 8.11 -4.78
C THR A 205 55.38 9.15 -4.88
N ALA A 206 55.55 10.41 -4.51
CA ALA A 206 56.59 11.12 -3.76
C ALA A 206 56.00 12.42 -3.22
N THR A 207 56.54 12.90 -2.11
CA THR A 207 56.51 14.31 -1.74
C THR A 207 57.14 15.17 -2.84
N MET A 208 56.40 16.20 -3.29
CA MET A 208 56.89 17.58 -3.40
C MET A 208 55.74 18.53 -3.09
#